data_AF-A0A3E5EAF3-F1
#
_entry.id   AF-A0A3E5EAF3-F1
#
_cell.length_a   1.000
_cell.length_b   1.000
_cell.length_c   1.000
_cell.angle_alpha   90.00
_cell.angle_beta   90.00
_cell.angle_gamma   90.00
#
_symmetry.space_group_name_H-M   'P 1'
#
loop_
_entity.id
_entity.type
_entity.pdbx_description
1 polymer ?
#
loop_
_entity_poly.entity_id
_entity_poly.type
_entity_poly.pdbx_seq_one_letter_code
_entity_poly.pdbx_strand_id
1 'polypeptide(L)'
;MSAQGKTYVSTDDRKIREEKIFNFVKKYHLDLLKPGVASYKKKYENVVIHGSAIIFSREYLNKYIHALYPEPFYYGEEDLLYLKCMRYQSKIVYDPSVKVWHAAGASATNSKGDRCTLKREIFRYENFVKTKELYIEVLKDENFYENEIRK
;
A
#
# COMPACT_ATOMS: atom_id res chain seq x y z
N MET A 1 -16.77 31.91 45.27
CA MET A 1 -16.75 31.60 43.82
C MET A 1 -15.45 30.84 43.54
N SER A 2 -15.51 29.51 43.49
CA SER A 2 -14.36 28.63 43.30
C SER A 2 -14.07 28.44 41.82
N ALA A 3 -12.91 28.91 41.35
CA ALA A 3 -12.40 28.55 40.04
C ALA A 3 -11.84 27.12 40.09
N GLN A 4 -12.56 26.17 39.49
CA GLN A 4 -12.08 24.81 39.27
C GLN A 4 -10.94 24.84 38.24
N GLY A 5 -9.73 24.53 38.71
CA GLY A 5 -8.55 24.38 37.87
C GLY A 5 -8.74 23.24 36.88
N LYS A 6 -8.66 23.55 35.59
CA LYS A 6 -8.52 22.54 34.53
C LYS A 6 -7.18 21.85 34.71
N THR A 7 -7.19 20.57 35.07
CA THR A 7 -6.00 19.72 35.11
C THR A 7 -5.53 19.49 33.67
N TYR A 8 -4.38 20.07 33.32
CA TYR A 8 -3.69 19.73 32.08
C TYR A 8 -3.18 18.29 32.20
N VAL A 9 -3.72 17.39 31.36
CA VAL A 9 -3.17 16.03 31.20
C VAL A 9 -1.73 16.19 30.72
N SER A 10 -0.78 15.68 31.51
CA SER A 10 0.64 15.74 31.17
C SER A 10 0.85 15.14 29.78
N THR A 11 1.65 15.81 28.95
CA THR A 11 2.00 15.40 27.59
C THR A 11 2.77 14.07 27.53
N ASP A 12 3.14 13.52 28.69
CA ASP A 12 3.95 12.30 28.85
C ASP A 12 3.08 11.03 28.77
N ASP A 13 1.92 11.02 29.44
CA ASP A 13 1.03 9.85 29.49
C ASP A 13 0.46 9.47 28.12
N ARG A 14 0.18 10.47 27.26
CA ARG A 14 -0.32 10.24 25.91
C ARG A 14 0.77 9.64 25.02
N LYS A 15 1.99 10.15 25.08
CA LYS A 15 3.15 9.61 24.35
C LYS A 15 3.49 8.19 24.77
N ILE A 16 3.51 7.90 26.07
CA ILE A 16 3.75 6.55 26.60
C ILE A 16 2.68 5.57 26.10
N ARG A 17 1.43 6.01 26.01
CA ARG A 17 0.32 5.18 25.51
C ARG A 17 0.41 4.96 24.00
N GLU A 18 0.74 6.00 23.23
CA GLU A 18 1.01 5.91 21.79
C GLU A 18 2.19 4.97 21.49
N GLU A 19 3.26 5.04 22.28
CA GLU A 19 4.43 4.17 22.15
C GLU A 19 4.11 2.71 22.52
N LYS A 20 3.30 2.49 23.57
CA LYS A 20 2.80 1.14 23.91
C LYS A 20 1.92 0.57 22.80
N ILE A 21 1.03 1.37 22.23
CA ILE A 21 0.20 0.97 21.09
C ILE A 21 1.08 0.69 19.87
N PHE A 22 2.05 1.55 19.57
CA PHE A 22 3.00 1.34 18.47
C PHE A 22 3.80 0.06 18.64
N ASN A 23 4.32 -0.21 19.84
CA ASN A 23 5.08 -1.43 20.13
C ASN A 23 4.19 -2.68 20.13
N PHE A 24 2.94 -2.56 20.58
CA PHE A 24 1.95 -3.64 20.51
C PHE A 24 1.62 -3.95 19.05
N VAL A 25 1.20 -2.96 18.26
CA VAL A 25 0.92 -3.12 16.84
C VAL A 25 2.15 -3.65 16.12
N LYS A 26 3.35 -3.10 16.35
CA LYS A 26 4.59 -3.60 15.74
C LYS A 26 4.85 -5.07 16.07
N LYS A 27 4.63 -5.50 17.32
CA LYS A 27 4.77 -6.91 17.73
C LYS A 27 3.82 -7.82 16.92
N TYR A 28 2.53 -7.49 16.87
CA TYR A 28 1.54 -8.31 16.17
C TYR A 28 1.58 -8.16 14.64
N HIS A 29 1.99 -7.00 14.13
CA HIS A 29 2.15 -6.73 12.70
C HIS A 29 3.38 -7.47 12.12
N LEU A 30 4.40 -7.69 12.95
CA LEU A 30 5.53 -8.60 12.65
C LEU A 30 5.14 -10.08 12.76
N ASP A 31 4.20 -10.44 13.63
CA ASP A 31 3.71 -11.81 13.75
C ASP A 31 2.87 -12.27 12.54
N LEU A 32 2.21 -11.34 11.84
CA LEU A 32 1.57 -11.58 10.53
C LEU A 32 2.58 -11.72 9.37
N LEU A 33 3.76 -11.13 9.54
CA LEU A 33 4.88 -11.17 8.59
C LEU A 33 5.98 -12.09 9.12
N LYS A 34 5.66 -13.32 9.52
CA LYS A 34 6.69 -14.30 9.90
C LYS A 34 7.75 -14.35 8.78
N PRO A 35 9.01 -13.98 9.05
CA PRO A 35 10.07 -14.09 8.05
C PRO A 35 10.19 -15.56 7.65
N GLY A 36 9.83 -15.87 6.39
CA GLY A 36 9.85 -17.24 5.86
C GLY A 36 8.56 -17.74 5.19
N VAL A 37 7.44 -17.00 5.21
CA VAL A 37 6.18 -17.47 4.58
C VAL A 37 6.25 -17.49 3.04
N ALA A 38 6.93 -16.51 2.44
CA ALA A 38 7.14 -16.43 0.99
C ALA A 38 8.64 -16.30 0.68
N SER A 39 9.14 -17.17 -0.19
CA SER A 39 10.53 -17.22 -0.64
C SER A 39 10.65 -16.59 -2.02
N TYR A 40 11.43 -15.53 -2.15
CA TYR A 40 11.69 -14.87 -3.44
C TYR A 40 12.29 -15.79 -4.51
N LYS A 41 12.79 -16.99 -4.14
CA LYS A 41 13.35 -17.97 -5.07
C LYS A 41 12.29 -18.83 -5.74
N LYS A 42 11.05 -18.77 -5.28
CA LYS A 42 9.95 -19.60 -5.77
C LYS A 42 9.05 -18.78 -6.69
N LYS A 43 8.51 -19.44 -7.72
CA LYS A 43 7.47 -18.88 -8.58
C LYS A 43 6.13 -18.89 -7.84
N TYR A 44 5.36 -17.81 -7.98
CA TYR A 44 4.02 -17.70 -7.41
C TYR A 44 3.04 -17.23 -8.47
N GLU A 45 1.78 -17.65 -8.32
CA GLU A 45 0.68 -17.24 -9.17
C GLU A 45 -0.43 -16.65 -8.30
N ASN A 46 -1.14 -15.66 -8.83
CA ASN A 46 -2.25 -14.98 -8.17
C ASN A 46 -1.90 -14.53 -6.75
N VAL A 47 -0.77 -13.83 -6.65
CA VAL A 47 -0.29 -13.18 -5.42
C VAL A 47 -0.22 -11.68 -5.65
N VAL A 48 -0.33 -10.89 -4.58
CA VAL A 48 0.00 -9.46 -4.64
C VAL A 48 1.49 -9.33 -4.97
N ILE A 49 1.79 -8.57 -6.01
CA ILE A 49 3.17 -8.28 -6.43
C ILE A 49 3.53 -6.88 -5.96
N HIS A 50 4.68 -6.78 -5.32
CA HIS A 50 5.30 -5.50 -4.98
C HIS A 50 6.49 -5.29 -5.89
N GLY A 51 6.53 -4.21 -6.65
CA GLY A 51 7.46 -4.11 -7.78
C GLY A 51 7.83 -2.71 -8.18
N SER A 52 9.13 -2.51 -8.38
CA SER A 52 9.65 -1.41 -9.19
C SER A 52 9.36 -1.54 -10.68
N ALA A 53 8.97 -2.74 -11.12
CA ALA A 53 8.68 -3.07 -12.50
C ALA A 53 7.58 -4.14 -12.56
N ILE A 54 6.48 -3.82 -13.23
CA ILE A 54 5.37 -4.72 -13.52
C ILE A 54 5.24 -4.82 -15.04
N ILE A 55 5.14 -6.05 -15.55
CA ILE A 55 5.04 -6.31 -16.99
C ILE A 55 3.60 -6.75 -17.29
N PHE A 56 2.93 -6.02 -18.18
CA PHE A 56 1.58 -6.33 -18.62
C PHE A 56 1.59 -7.03 -19.97
N SER A 57 0.79 -8.09 -20.11
CA SER A 57 0.59 -8.73 -21.41
C SER A 57 -0.20 -7.81 -22.35
N ARG A 58 -0.04 -8.00 -23.66
CA ARG A 58 -0.84 -7.26 -24.64
C ARG A 58 -2.33 -7.52 -24.49
N GLU A 59 -2.70 -8.76 -24.17
CA GLU A 59 -4.09 -9.14 -23.89
C GLU A 59 -4.66 -8.34 -22.71
N TYR A 60 -3.90 -8.21 -21.62
CA TYR A 60 -4.31 -7.41 -20.47
C TYR A 60 -4.53 -5.94 -20.87
N LEU A 61 -3.57 -5.35 -21.60
CA LEU A 61 -3.66 -3.95 -22.05
C LEU A 61 -4.82 -3.70 -23.04
N ASN A 62 -5.20 -4.71 -23.81
CA ASN A 62 -6.36 -4.64 -24.70
C ASN A 62 -7.69 -4.78 -23.95
N LYS A 63 -7.71 -5.43 -22.78
CA LYS A 63 -8.90 -5.65 -21.96
C LYS A 63 -9.23 -4.45 -21.07
N TYR A 64 -8.21 -3.81 -20.48
CA TYR A 64 -8.42 -2.74 -19.50
C TYR A 64 -8.09 -1.36 -20.04
N ILE A 65 -8.86 -0.34 -19.64
CA ILE A 65 -8.61 1.04 -20.02
C ILE A 65 -7.26 1.48 -19.44
N HIS A 66 -7.09 1.32 -18.13
CA HIS A 66 -5.87 1.62 -17.40
C HIS A 66 -5.16 0.36 -16.90
N ALA A 67 -3.84 0.34 -17.05
CA ALA A 67 -3.04 -0.79 -16.60
C ALA A 67 -3.09 -0.93 -15.07
N LEU A 68 -2.70 0.14 -14.38
CA LEU A 68 -2.94 0.39 -12.97
C LEU A 68 -4.13 1.33 -12.83
N TYR A 69 -4.95 1.14 -11.81
CA TYR A 69 -6.07 2.04 -11.56
C TYR A 69 -5.51 3.44 -11.21
N PRO A 70 -6.02 4.52 -11.82
CA PRO A 70 -5.36 5.82 -11.78
C PRO A 70 -5.41 6.53 -10.42
N GLU A 71 -6.29 6.09 -9.52
CA GLU A 71 -6.43 6.66 -8.19
C GLU A 71 -6.36 5.59 -7.08
N PRO A 72 -5.86 5.93 -5.89
CA PRO A 72 -5.14 7.16 -5.58
C PRO A 72 -3.71 7.14 -6.15
N PHE A 73 -3.20 8.33 -6.40
CA PHE A 73 -1.84 8.53 -6.91
C PHE A 73 -0.80 8.18 -5.83
N TYR A 74 0.01 7.14 -6.11
CA TYR A 74 1.02 6.56 -5.21
C TYR A 74 0.49 5.78 -4.00
N TYR A 75 1.21 4.68 -3.69
CA TYR A 75 1.04 3.82 -2.51
C TYR A 75 -0.23 2.97 -2.49
N GLY A 76 -0.16 1.71 -2.95
CA GLY A 76 -1.25 0.73 -2.83
C GLY A 76 -1.96 0.38 -4.15
N GLU A 77 -1.52 0.96 -5.26
CA GLU A 77 -1.97 0.63 -6.63
C GLU A 77 -1.87 -0.87 -6.94
N GLU A 78 -0.88 -1.56 -6.36
CA GLU A 78 -0.64 -3.00 -6.51
C GLU A 78 -1.72 -3.86 -5.83
N ASP A 79 -2.23 -3.42 -4.68
CA ASP A 79 -3.33 -4.09 -3.97
C ASP A 79 -4.61 -4.02 -4.81
N LEU A 80 -4.87 -2.85 -5.42
CA LEU A 80 -6.01 -2.62 -6.30
C LEU A 80 -5.87 -3.42 -7.61
N LEU A 81 -4.67 -3.45 -8.18
CA LEU A 81 -4.35 -4.29 -9.34
C LEU A 81 -4.66 -5.76 -9.05
N TYR A 82 -4.25 -6.27 -7.88
CA TYR A 82 -4.53 -7.62 -7.46
C TYR A 82 -6.04 -7.90 -7.41
N LEU A 83 -6.82 -7.04 -6.74
CA LEU A 83 -8.28 -7.19 -6.68
C LEU A 83 -8.93 -7.20 -8.07
N LYS A 84 -8.56 -6.24 -8.93
CA LYS A 84 -9.06 -6.15 -10.31
C LYS A 84 -8.77 -7.43 -11.09
N CYS A 85 -7.55 -7.94 -10.98
CA CYS A 85 -7.15 -9.18 -11.64
C CYS A 85 -7.93 -10.38 -11.12
N MET A 86 -8.10 -10.53 -9.82
CA MET A 86 -8.84 -11.65 -9.24
C MET A 86 -10.31 -11.64 -9.66
N ARG A 87 -10.95 -10.46 -9.65
CA ARG A 87 -12.37 -10.32 -10.01
C ARG A 87 -12.67 -10.72 -11.46
N TYR A 88 -11.77 -10.37 -12.39
CA TYR A 88 -11.95 -10.69 -13.82
C TYR A 88 -11.05 -11.80 -14.32
N GLN A 89 -10.59 -12.67 -13.42
CA GLN A 89 -9.82 -13.88 -13.70
C GLN A 89 -8.55 -13.63 -14.54
N SER A 90 -7.96 -12.44 -14.41
CA SER A 90 -6.65 -12.14 -15.00
C SER A 90 -5.55 -12.70 -14.11
N LYS A 91 -4.58 -13.38 -14.73
CA LYS A 91 -3.51 -14.06 -14.01
C LYS A 91 -2.40 -13.09 -13.61
N ILE A 92 -1.95 -13.19 -12.36
CA ILE A 92 -0.73 -12.53 -11.87
C ILE A 92 0.35 -13.58 -11.65
N VAL A 93 1.59 -13.31 -12.05
CA VAL A 93 2.71 -14.23 -11.87
C VAL A 93 3.92 -13.48 -11.35
N TYR A 94 4.47 -13.98 -10.25
CA TYR A 94 5.83 -13.65 -9.81
C TYR A 94 6.78 -14.75 -10.29
N ASP A 95 7.79 -14.39 -11.09
CA ASP A 95 8.78 -15.33 -11.60
C ASP A 95 10.21 -14.91 -11.19
N PRO A 96 10.93 -15.72 -10.40
CA PRO A 96 12.26 -15.37 -9.89
C PRO A 96 13.35 -15.34 -10.97
N SER A 97 13.06 -15.78 -12.20
CA SER A 97 13.97 -15.64 -13.34
C SER A 97 14.06 -14.19 -13.84
N VAL A 98 13.01 -13.39 -13.62
CA VAL A 98 12.96 -11.96 -13.99
C VAL A 98 13.50 -11.15 -12.83
N LYS A 99 14.69 -10.58 -13.00
CA LYS A 99 15.36 -9.77 -11.98
C LYS A 99 15.56 -8.36 -12.46
N VAL A 100 15.13 -7.40 -11.67
CA VAL A 100 15.28 -5.97 -11.95
C VAL A 100 16.07 -5.34 -10.83
N TRP A 101 17.11 -4.59 -11.18
CA TRP A 101 17.85 -3.77 -10.23
C TRP A 101 17.01 -2.55 -9.86
N HIS A 102 16.60 -2.47 -8.61
CA HIS A 102 15.83 -1.34 -8.10
C HIS A 102 16.68 -0.50 -7.14
N ALA A 103 16.95 0.75 -7.52
CA ALA A 103 17.54 1.74 -6.61
C ALA A 103 16.44 2.30 -5.70
N ALA A 104 16.04 1.50 -4.71
CA ALA A 104 14.95 1.84 -3.81
C ALA A 104 15.18 3.22 -3.15
N GLY A 105 14.18 4.10 -3.29
CA GLY A 105 14.22 5.43 -2.69
C GLY A 105 14.99 6.49 -3.49
N ALA A 106 15.73 6.17 -4.55
CA ALA A 106 16.50 7.16 -5.31
C ALA A 106 15.65 8.33 -5.83
N SER A 107 14.45 8.04 -6.33
CA SER A 107 13.48 9.05 -6.79
C SER A 107 12.96 9.95 -5.65
N ALA A 108 12.88 9.41 -4.43
CA ALA A 108 12.46 10.13 -3.23
C ALA A 108 13.61 10.78 -2.45
N THR A 109 14.87 10.55 -2.88
CA THR A 109 16.08 11.01 -2.19
C THR A 109 16.80 12.12 -2.96
N ASN A 110 16.62 12.19 -4.28
CA ASN A 110 17.27 13.20 -5.14
C ASN A 110 16.52 14.54 -5.24
N SER A 111 15.34 14.67 -4.63
CA SER A 111 14.73 15.97 -4.39
C SER A 111 15.59 16.73 -3.38
N LYS A 112 16.41 17.67 -3.90
CA LYS A 112 17.26 18.57 -3.11
C LYS A 112 16.42 19.27 -2.04
N GLY A 113 16.58 18.86 -0.79
CA GLY A 113 15.90 19.44 0.37
C GLY A 113 15.20 18.38 1.19
N ASP A 114 15.78 18.09 2.36
CA ASP A 114 15.18 17.36 3.46
C ASP A 114 14.97 15.86 3.28
N ARG A 115 16.03 15.12 3.62
CA ARG A 115 15.94 13.73 4.07
C ARG A 115 14.97 13.71 5.26
N CYS A 116 13.81 13.06 5.12
CA CYS A 116 12.77 12.98 6.16
C CYS A 116 12.09 14.31 6.53
N THR A 117 11.36 14.95 5.61
CA THR A 117 10.32 15.87 6.08
C THR A 117 9.14 15.08 6.64
N LEU A 118 8.63 15.49 7.80
CA LEU A 118 7.31 15.11 8.29
C LEU A 118 6.25 15.21 7.18
N LYS A 119 6.38 16.19 6.26
CA LYS A 119 5.54 16.36 5.07
C LYS A 119 5.52 15.13 4.16
N ARG A 120 6.66 14.46 3.92
CA ARG A 120 6.72 13.25 3.09
C ARG A 120 5.99 12.09 3.74
N GLU A 121 6.16 11.90 5.04
CA GLU A 121 5.43 10.85 5.76
C GLU A 121 3.94 11.16 5.86
N ILE A 122 3.56 12.43 6.11
CA ILE A 122 2.16 12.88 6.03
C ILE A 122 1.58 12.55 4.65
N PHE A 123 2.24 12.97 3.57
CA PHE A 123 1.80 12.68 2.20
C PHE A 123 1.66 11.18 1.94
N ARG A 124 2.63 10.37 2.39
CA ARG A 124 2.58 8.91 2.27
C ARG A 124 1.36 8.33 3.00
N TYR A 125 1.17 8.70 4.27
CA TYR A 125 0.09 8.16 5.09
C TYR A 125 -1.29 8.64 4.62
N GLU A 126 -1.42 9.90 4.18
CA GLU A 126 -2.65 10.42 3.58
C GLU A 126 -3.05 9.61 2.35
N ASN A 127 -2.12 9.31 1.44
CA ASN A 127 -2.42 8.49 0.27
C ASN A 127 -2.68 7.03 0.63
N PHE A 128 -2.01 6.46 1.64
CA PHE A 128 -2.34 5.13 2.15
C PHE A 128 -3.78 5.07 2.69
N VAL A 129 -4.20 6.07 3.48
CA VAL A 129 -5.58 6.12 4.01
C VAL A 129 -6.58 6.15 2.86
N LYS A 130 -6.40 7.04 1.89
CA LYS A 130 -7.24 7.10 0.68
C LYS A 130 -7.30 5.77 -0.05
N THR A 131 -6.15 5.09 -0.18
CA THR A 131 -6.10 3.78 -0.85
C THR A 131 -6.88 2.73 -0.08
N LYS A 132 -6.81 2.73 1.26
CA LYS A 132 -7.55 1.77 2.07
C LYS A 132 -9.05 2.07 2.10
N GLU A 133 -9.45 3.33 2.07
CA GLU A 133 -10.84 3.72 1.88
C GLU A 133 -11.38 3.21 0.54
N LEU A 134 -10.65 3.50 -0.56
CA LEU A 134 -10.99 3.00 -1.89
C LEU A 134 -11.02 1.46 -1.94
N TYR A 135 -10.04 0.80 -1.32
CA TYR A 135 -10.00 -0.66 -1.24
C TYR A 135 -11.25 -1.24 -0.58
N ILE A 136 -11.76 -0.60 0.48
CA ILE A 136 -13.02 -0.97 1.12
C ILE A 136 -14.21 -0.78 0.17
N GLU A 137 -14.24 0.30 -0.61
CA GLU A 137 -15.29 0.54 -1.62
C GLU A 137 -15.29 -0.54 -2.71
N VAL A 138 -14.12 -0.86 -3.25
CA VAL A 138 -13.94 -1.93 -4.25
C VAL A 138 -14.42 -3.29 -3.72
N LEU A 139 -14.16 -3.57 -2.44
CA LEU A 139 -14.64 -4.80 -1.80
C LEU A 139 -16.15 -4.84 -1.59
N LYS A 140 -16.79 -3.68 -1.43
CA LYS A 140 -18.25 -3.58 -1.24
C LYS A 140 -19.02 -3.64 -2.55
N ASP A 141 -18.42 -3.17 -3.65
CA ASP A 141 -19.05 -3.13 -4.96
C ASP A 141 -18.37 -4.11 -5.92
N GLU A 142 -19.09 -5.20 -6.26
CA GLU A 142 -18.63 -6.19 -7.23
C GLU A 142 -18.44 -5.62 -8.65
N ASN A 143 -19.15 -4.57 -9.00
CA ASN A 143 -19.13 -4.00 -10.34
C ASN A 143 -18.23 -2.76 -10.46
N PHE A 144 -17.49 -2.42 -9.39
CA PHE A 144 -16.65 -1.21 -9.32
C PHE A 144 -15.78 -0.97 -10.57
N TYR A 145 -15.21 -2.04 -11.13
CA TYR A 145 -14.27 -2.00 -12.24
C TYR A 145 -14.92 -2.23 -13.62
N GLU A 146 -16.26 -2.33 -13.74
CA GLU A 146 -16.91 -2.52 -15.05
C GLU A 146 -16.57 -1.39 -16.03
N ASN A 147 -16.48 -0.16 -15.51
CA ASN A 147 -16.11 1.02 -16.29
C ASN A 147 -14.64 1.01 -16.74
N GLU A 148 -13.80 0.13 -16.19
CA GLU A 148 -12.39 -0.02 -16.55
C GLU A 148 -12.15 -1.08 -17.62
N ILE A 149 -13.20 -1.75 -18.09
CA ILE A 149 -13.12 -2.75 -19.17
C ILE A 149 -13.40 -2.06 -20.50
N ARG A 150 -12.49 -2.25 -21.47
CA ARG A 150 -12.68 -1.82 -22.85
C ARG A 150 -13.81 -2.66 -23.46
N LYS A 151 -14.88 -1.98 -23.87
CA LYS A 151 -15.99 -2.57 -24.62
C LYS A 151 -15.62 -2.72 -26.10
#